data_AF-A0A7V8BE88-F1
#
_entry.id   AF-A0A7V8BE88-F1
#
_cell.length_a   1.000
_cell.length_b   1.000
_cell.length_c   1.000
_cell.angle_alpha   90.00
_cell.angle_beta   90.00
_cell.angle_gamma   90.00
#
_symmetry.space_group_name_H-M   'P 1'
#
loop_
_entity.id
_entity.type
_entity.pdbx_description
1 polymer ?
#
loop_
_entity_poly.entity_id
_entity_poly.type
_entity_poly.pdbx_seq_one_letter_code
_entity_poly.pdbx_strand_id
1 'polypeptide(L)'
;MLLSKGEFNRYLELLRENFVAENLDKVMCRELVSVDWQGYLYDCDFNQQLGLALGEEGAPRMHLRDLLVGDVAGRTIRVADHCFGCTAGQGSSCGGALVESAL
;
A
#
# COMPACT_ATOMS: atom_id res chain seq x y z
N MET A 1 6.27 6.41 -17.36
CA MET A 1 5.72 5.86 -18.61
C MET A 1 4.22 6.11 -18.77
N LEU A 2 3.37 5.94 -17.73
CA LEU A 2 1.93 6.26 -17.81
C LEU A 2 1.61 7.76 -17.77
N LEU A 3 2.23 8.51 -16.85
CA LEU A 3 2.01 9.96 -16.71
C LEU A 3 2.37 10.72 -18.00
N SER A 4 3.53 10.43 -18.60
CA SER A 4 3.98 11.05 -19.85
C SER A 4 3.08 10.75 -21.05
N LYS A 5 2.24 9.70 -20.97
CA LYS A 5 1.29 9.31 -22.01
C LYS A 5 -0.15 9.72 -21.70
N GLY A 6 -0.41 10.35 -20.54
CA GLY A 6 -1.77 10.69 -20.10
C GLY A 6 -2.61 9.46 -19.69
N GLU A 7 -1.99 8.29 -19.50
CA GLU A 7 -2.69 7.02 -19.23
C GLU A 7 -2.90 6.76 -17.73
N PHE A 8 -2.35 7.61 -16.86
CA PHE A 8 -2.30 7.38 -15.42
C PHE A 8 -3.68 7.25 -14.76
N ASN A 9 -4.60 8.18 -15.04
CA ASN A 9 -5.94 8.16 -14.43
C ASN A 9 -6.75 6.94 -14.88
N ARG A 10 -6.67 6.59 -16.17
CA ARG A 10 -7.31 5.39 -16.71
C ARG A 10 -6.78 4.12 -16.05
N TYR A 11 -5.47 4.07 -15.79
CA TYR A 11 -4.87 2.95 -15.08
C TYR A 11 -5.37 2.84 -13.64
N LEU A 12 -5.48 3.97 -12.92
CA LEU A 12 -6.06 3.96 -11.56
C LEU A 12 -7.52 3.52 -11.57
N GLU A 13 -8.32 3.93 -12.56
CA GLU A 13 -9.70 3.50 -12.72
C GLU A 13 -9.80 1.98 -12.93
N LEU A 14 -8.96 1.41 -13.81
CA LEU A 14 -8.87 -0.03 -14.00
C LEU A 14 -8.58 -0.78 -12.68
N LEU A 15 -7.63 -0.28 -11.87
CA LEU A 15 -7.31 -0.91 -10.59
C LEU A 15 -8.49 -0.86 -9.60
N ARG A 16 -9.24 0.24 -9.60
CA ARG A 16 -10.45 0.39 -8.77
C ARG A 16 -11.56 -0.58 -9.21
N GLU A 17 -11.81 -0.67 -10.50
CA GLU A 17 -12.81 -1.57 -11.08
C GLU A 17 -12.49 -3.05 -10.84
N ASN A 18 -11.20 -3.38 -10.72
CA ASN A 18 -10.75 -4.74 -10.46
C ASN A 18 -10.53 -5.03 -8.97
N PHE A 19 -11.03 -4.21 -8.03
CA PHE A 19 -10.89 -4.48 -6.59
C PHE A 19 -11.42 -5.88 -6.20
N VAL A 20 -10.62 -6.63 -5.44
CA VAL A 20 -10.98 -7.94 -4.87
C VAL A 20 -10.81 -7.90 -3.36
N ALA A 21 -11.91 -8.05 -2.62
CA ALA A 21 -11.92 -7.88 -1.16
C ALA A 21 -11.03 -8.90 -0.44
N GLU A 22 -10.95 -10.12 -0.97
CA GLU A 22 -10.15 -11.23 -0.46
C GLU A 22 -8.64 -10.94 -0.51
N ASN A 23 -8.21 -9.99 -1.33
CA ASN A 23 -6.81 -9.57 -1.35
C ASN A 23 -6.43 -8.75 -0.11
N LEU A 24 -7.40 -8.15 0.60
CA LEU A 24 -7.13 -7.41 1.82
C LEU A 24 -6.45 -8.27 2.87
N ASP A 25 -6.77 -9.57 2.96
CA ASP A 25 -6.12 -10.46 3.94
C ASP A 25 -4.64 -10.72 3.64
N LYS A 26 -4.18 -10.36 2.43
CA LYS A 26 -2.82 -10.62 1.95
C LYS A 26 -1.99 -9.36 1.76
N VAL A 27 -2.56 -8.16 1.95
CA VAL A 27 -1.78 -6.94 1.77
C VAL A 27 -0.74 -6.81 2.89
N MET A 28 0.49 -6.49 2.50
CA MET A 28 1.63 -6.45 3.43
C MET A 28 1.44 -5.47 4.58
N CYS A 29 0.68 -4.38 4.38
CA CYS A 29 0.46 -3.32 5.38
C CYS A 29 -0.28 -3.80 6.64
N ARG A 30 -0.80 -5.03 6.65
CA ARG A 30 -1.45 -5.64 7.81
C ARG A 30 -0.50 -6.32 8.78
N GLU A 31 0.66 -6.75 8.29
CA GLU A 31 1.62 -7.53 9.07
C GLU A 31 2.99 -6.87 9.16
N LEU A 32 3.28 -5.96 8.24
CA LEU A 32 4.56 -5.27 8.13
C LEU A 32 4.36 -3.75 8.27
N VAL A 33 5.37 -3.10 8.81
CA VAL A 33 5.52 -1.64 8.79
C VAL A 33 6.81 -1.30 8.05
N SER A 34 6.81 -0.19 7.31
CA SER A 34 8.02 0.38 6.74
C SER A 34 8.62 1.42 7.68
N VAL A 35 9.95 1.48 7.71
CA VAL A 35 10.71 2.40 8.55
C VAL A 35 11.69 3.17 7.66
N ASP A 36 11.65 4.50 7.71
CA ASP A 36 12.65 5.30 6.99
C ASP A 36 14.01 5.34 7.71
N TRP A 37 15.02 5.89 7.03
CA TRP A 37 16.38 5.97 7.55
C TRP A 37 16.51 6.86 8.80
N GLN A 38 15.52 7.72 9.08
CA GLN A 38 15.45 8.53 10.29
C GLN A 38 14.69 7.81 11.41
N GLY A 39 14.09 6.65 11.13
CA GLY A 39 13.35 5.84 12.08
C GLY A 39 11.85 6.14 12.12
N TYR A 40 11.28 6.94 11.21
CA TYR A 40 9.84 7.18 11.20
C TYR A 40 9.07 6.04 10.51
N LEU A 41 7.85 5.82 10.98
CA LEU A 41 7.02 4.67 10.60
C LEU A 41 6.00 5.01 9.50
N TYR A 42 5.73 4.03 8.65
CA TYR A 42 4.73 4.05 7.58
C TYR A 42 4.07 2.68 7.48
N ASP A 43 2.80 2.62 7.05
CA ASP A 43 2.12 1.32 6.90
C ASP A 43 2.73 0.44 5.78
N CYS A 44 3.38 1.04 4.77
CA CYS A 44 4.12 0.34 3.73
C CYS A 44 5.19 1.23 3.08
N ASP A 45 6.00 0.63 2.20
CA ASP A 45 7.03 1.32 1.43
C ASP A 45 6.43 2.35 0.44
N PHE A 46 5.27 2.08 -0.17
CA PHE A 46 4.58 3.07 -1.00
C PHE A 46 4.10 4.27 -0.19
N ASN A 47 3.56 4.04 1.01
CA ASN A 47 3.23 5.14 1.94
C ASN A 47 4.49 5.94 2.29
N GLN A 48 5.64 5.28 2.49
CA GLN A 48 6.91 5.96 2.70
C GLN A 48 7.34 6.82 1.51
N GLN A 49 7.25 6.31 0.28
CA GLN A 49 7.59 7.09 -0.92
C GLN A 49 6.66 8.29 -1.13
N LEU A 50 5.42 8.21 -0.65
CA LEU A 50 4.44 9.28 -0.73
C LEU A 50 4.44 10.22 0.49
N GLY A 51 5.29 9.96 1.50
CA GLY A 51 5.32 10.76 2.74
C GLY A 51 4.09 10.58 3.63
N LEU A 52 3.33 9.49 3.43
CA LEU A 52 2.11 9.16 4.17
C LEU A 52 2.48 8.42 5.47
N ALA A 53 2.93 9.17 6.48
CA ALA A 53 3.33 8.61 7.77
C ALA A 53 2.20 7.78 8.42
N LEU A 54 2.59 6.75 9.17
CA LEU A 54 1.68 5.90 9.94
C LEU A 54 0.90 6.74 10.95
N GLY A 55 -0.41 6.53 10.99
CA GLY A 55 -1.35 7.27 11.84
C GLY A 55 -2.18 8.29 11.07
N GLU A 56 -2.95 9.07 11.82
CA GLU A 56 -3.88 10.04 11.26
C GLU A 56 -3.17 11.28 10.70
N GLU A 57 -3.81 11.92 9.72
CA GLU A 57 -3.31 13.17 9.17
C GLU A 57 -3.31 14.27 10.25
N GLY A 58 -2.17 14.98 10.38
CA GLY A 58 -1.97 16.00 11.41
C GLY A 58 -1.52 15.47 12.76
N ALA A 59 -1.49 14.15 12.99
CA ALA A 59 -0.92 13.56 14.19
C ALA A 59 0.62 13.66 14.19
N PRO A 60 1.26 13.67 15.38
CA PRO A 60 2.71 13.53 15.47
C PRO A 60 3.18 12.25 14.78
N ARG A 61 4.24 12.36 13.97
CA ARG A 61 4.82 11.20 13.26
C ARG A 61 5.37 10.20 14.28
N MET A 62 4.93 8.95 14.17
CA MET A 62 5.48 7.87 14.98
C MET A 62 6.89 7.51 14.52
N HIS A 63 7.75 7.21 15.49
CA HIS A 63 9.11 6.75 15.32
C HIS A 63 9.24 5.32 15.88
N LEU A 64 10.16 4.53 15.33
CA LEU A 64 10.50 3.18 15.78
C LEU A 64 10.66 3.04 17.31
N ARG A 65 11.14 4.08 18.00
CA ARG A 65 11.31 4.06 19.46
C ARG A 65 9.96 3.96 20.20
N ASP A 66 8.89 4.45 19.58
CA ASP A 66 7.54 4.42 20.15
C ASP A 66 7.00 2.99 20.21
N LEU A 67 7.49 2.10 19.32
CA LEU A 67 7.14 0.67 19.35
C LEU A 67 7.75 -0.09 20.54
N LEU A 68 8.68 0.54 21.29
CA LEU A 68 9.22 -0.05 22.53
C LEU A 68 8.25 0.10 23.71
N VAL A 69 7.28 1.01 23.61
CA VAL A 69 6.35 1.37 24.71
C VAL A 69 4.88 1.17 24.34
N GLY A 70 4.58 0.84 23.09
CA GLY A 70 3.23 0.58 22.61
C GLY A 70 3.23 -0.20 21.29
N ASP A 71 2.04 -0.65 20.89
CA ASP A 71 1.83 -1.40 19.65
C ASP A 71 0.98 -0.57 18.66
N VAL A 72 1.17 -0.84 17.38
CA VAL A 72 0.37 -0.31 16.27
C VAL A 72 -0.65 -1.32 15.75
N ALA A 73 -0.62 -2.57 16.24
CA ALA A 73 -1.61 -3.58 15.92
C ALA A 73 -3.04 -3.08 16.17
N GLY A 74 -3.93 -3.32 15.20
CA GLY A 74 -5.33 -2.91 15.25
C GLY A 74 -5.60 -1.44 14.93
N ARG A 75 -4.57 -0.62 14.68
CA ARG A 75 -4.75 0.73 14.15
C ARG A 75 -5.23 0.71 12.70
N THR A 76 -5.90 1.79 12.30
CA THR A 76 -6.31 1.99 10.91
C THR A 76 -5.08 2.23 10.02
N ILE A 77 -4.99 1.48 8.93
CA ILE A 77 -3.96 1.65 7.89
C ILE A 77 -4.28 2.90 7.06
N ARG A 78 -3.29 3.75 6.83
CA ARG A 78 -3.45 4.91 5.95
C ARG A 78 -3.52 4.46 4.49
N VAL A 79 -4.62 4.78 3.81
CA VAL A 79 -4.88 4.38 2.42
C VAL A 79 -4.81 5.56 1.45
N ALA A 80 -4.42 5.30 0.21
CA ALA A 80 -4.42 6.24 -0.92
C ALA A 80 -4.56 5.47 -2.26
N ASP A 81 -4.49 6.17 -3.39
CA ASP A 81 -4.75 5.58 -4.72
C ASP A 81 -3.87 4.37 -5.06
N HIS A 82 -2.62 4.35 -4.61
CA HIS A 82 -1.71 3.22 -4.84
C HIS A 82 -2.19 1.91 -4.19
N CYS A 83 -3.03 1.99 -3.15
CA CYS A 83 -3.55 0.80 -2.45
C CYS A 83 -4.41 -0.07 -3.38
N PHE A 84 -5.04 0.51 -4.40
CA PHE A 84 -5.76 -0.27 -5.41
C PHE A 84 -4.83 -1.20 -6.20
N GLY A 85 -3.53 -0.87 -6.32
CA GLY A 85 -2.54 -1.78 -6.89
C GLY A 85 -2.26 -3.01 -6.03
N CYS A 86 -2.48 -2.93 -4.72
CA CYS A 86 -2.34 -4.05 -3.79
C CYS A 86 -3.61 -4.90 -3.68
N THR A 87 -4.78 -4.32 -3.94
CA THR A 87 -6.08 -4.98 -3.76
C THR A 87 -6.77 -5.41 -5.05
N ALA A 88 -6.34 -4.91 -6.21
CA ALA A 88 -6.90 -5.34 -7.49
C ALA A 88 -6.66 -6.84 -7.76
N GLY A 89 -7.65 -7.53 -8.32
CA GLY A 89 -7.57 -8.90 -8.83
C GLY A 89 -6.63 -9.01 -10.02
N GLN A 90 -5.95 -10.16 -10.15
CA GLN A 90 -4.84 -10.37 -11.10
C GLN A 90 -3.72 -9.32 -10.91
N GLY A 91 -3.28 -9.16 -9.64
CA GLY A 91 -2.57 -7.99 -9.14
C GLY A 91 -1.27 -7.58 -9.86
N SER A 92 -0.99 -6.28 -9.79
CA SER A 92 0.27 -5.61 -10.18
C SER A 92 1.49 -5.96 -9.32
N SER A 93 1.40 -7.04 -8.55
CA SER A 93 2.55 -7.61 -7.84
C SER A 93 3.47 -8.26 -8.85
N CYS A 94 4.78 -8.13 -8.66
CA CYS A 94 5.83 -8.77 -9.46
C CYS A 94 5.70 -10.31 -9.61
N GLY A 95 4.69 -10.94 -8.98
CA GLY A 95 4.30 -12.33 -9.17
C GLY A 95 3.25 -12.57 -10.26
N GLY A 96 2.96 -11.58 -11.13
CA GLY A 96 2.12 -11.61 -12.33
C GLY A 96 1.33 -12.90 -12.55
N ALA A 97 0.01 -12.82 -12.51
CA ALA A 97 -0.84 -13.98 -12.77
C ALA A 97 -0.54 -14.54 -14.17
N LEU A 98 0.25 -15.61 -14.20
CA LEU A 98 0.46 -16.42 -15.39
C LEU A 98 -0.85 -17.18 -15.59
N VAL A 99 -1.75 -16.57 -16.35
CA VAL A 99 -2.85 -17.31 -16.95
C VAL A 99 -2.18 -18.24 -17.96
N GLU A 100 -2.16 -19.54 -17.66
CA GLU A 100 -1.75 -20.55 -18.63
C GLU A 100 -2.73 -20.45 -19.80
N SER A 101 -2.23 -20.02 -20.97
CA SER A 101 -3.02 -19.94 -22.19
C SER A 101 -3.55 -21.34 -22.50
N ALA A 102 -4.82 -21.58 -22.23
CA ALA A 102 -5.48 -22.83 -22.57
C ALA A 102 -5.39 -23.03 -24.10
N LEU A 103 -4.82 -24.18 -24.49
CA LEU A 103 -4.92 -24.78 -25.82
C LEU A 103 -6.35 -25.20 -26.12
#